data_AF-A0A397E794-F1
#
_entry.id   AF-A0A397E794-F1
#
_cell.length_a   1.000
_cell.length_b   1.000
_cell.length_c   1.000
_cell.angle_alpha   90.00
_cell.angle_beta   90.00
_cell.angle_gamma   90.00
#
_symmetry.space_group_name_H-M   'P 1'
#
loop_
_entity.id
_entity.type
_entity.pdbx_description
1 polymer ?
#
loop_
_entity_poly.entity_id
_entity_poly.type
_entity_poly.pdbx_seq_one_letter_code
_entity_poly.pdbx_strand_id
1 'polypeptide(L)'
;MIQVAPGKMHYIVDGPNVAYLNQNFEGGAFRFDYVDKVITELEAQGHVVSVTMPSIYFNEKSLLSVKASTANRRQRKEGKVFHRTRTNADKAFLDKWEATDVAFKCRREVHVAPDDLFWLYASLFLACPPQQHNVRVVTNDIMRDHIVVLTDRYHISRDLIDRWRDNTLVGVRILDRNLKLDGVVARSSSYQSSTASSTSSPLQMEILDTLPYSLVVQGKGTPSYHVPVVSTSSAVEWLCLTRAAKHHGT
;
A
#
# COMPACT_ATOMS: atom_id res chain seq x y z
N MET A 1 -9.93 17.44 -15.03
CA MET A 1 -10.07 16.24 -14.16
C MET A 1 -9.26 15.13 -14.79
N ILE A 2 -8.39 14.46 -14.01
CA ILE A 2 -7.62 13.31 -14.52
C ILE A 2 -8.62 12.20 -14.84
N GLN A 3 -8.71 11.79 -16.10
CA GLN A 3 -9.55 10.67 -16.52
C GLN A 3 -8.72 9.40 -16.53
N VAL A 4 -9.19 8.37 -15.82
CA VAL A 4 -8.59 7.04 -15.86
C VAL A 4 -9.10 6.33 -17.11
N ALA A 5 -8.18 5.82 -17.94
CA ALA A 5 -8.55 5.09 -19.15
C ALA A 5 -9.36 3.82 -18.82
N PRO A 6 -10.28 3.37 -19.70
CA PRO A 6 -11.00 2.11 -19.50
C PRO A 6 -10.07 0.93 -19.22
N GLY A 7 -10.38 0.13 -18.21
CA GLY A 7 -9.55 -1.01 -17.79
C GLY A 7 -8.27 -0.63 -17.03
N LYS A 8 -8.03 0.66 -16.77
CA LYS A 8 -6.94 1.14 -15.92
C LYS A 8 -7.47 1.56 -14.55
N MET A 9 -6.55 1.64 -13.60
CA MET A 9 -6.80 1.99 -12.21
C MET A 9 -6.24 3.37 -11.88
N HIS A 10 -6.79 3.98 -10.84
CA HIS A 10 -6.14 5.05 -10.10
C HIS A 10 -5.55 4.46 -8.81
N TYR A 11 -4.22 4.40 -8.72
CA TYR A 11 -3.51 3.97 -7.52
C TYR A 11 -3.19 5.16 -6.63
N ILE A 12 -3.65 5.11 -5.39
CA ILE A 12 -3.25 6.03 -4.32
C ILE A 12 -2.14 5.33 -3.53
N VAL A 13 -0.96 5.90 -3.47
CA VAL A 13 0.17 5.34 -2.74
C VAL A 13 0.25 5.95 -1.34
N ASP A 14 0.20 5.10 -0.32
CA ASP A 14 0.53 5.46 1.06
C ASP A 14 2.04 5.68 1.17
N GLY A 15 2.46 6.91 0.91
CA GLY A 15 3.86 7.29 0.78
C GLY A 15 4.72 6.87 1.97
N PRO A 16 4.35 7.19 3.22
CA PRO A 16 5.09 6.76 4.41
C PRO A 16 5.18 5.25 4.56
N ASN A 17 4.09 4.51 4.36
CA ASN A 17 4.12 3.05 4.48
C ASN A 17 5.10 2.42 3.48
N VAL A 18 5.04 2.84 2.21
CA VAL A 18 5.94 2.35 1.15
C VAL A 18 7.40 2.74 1.40
N ALA A 19 7.65 3.99 1.77
CA ALA A 19 9.01 4.49 1.98
C ALA A 19 9.72 3.87 3.19
N TYR A 20 8.96 3.37 4.17
CA TYR A 20 9.51 2.70 5.35
C TYR A 20 9.48 1.17 5.26
N LEU A 21 9.16 0.59 4.11
CA LEU A 21 9.23 -0.86 3.91
C LEU A 21 10.62 -1.39 4.24
N ASN A 22 10.66 -2.36 5.16
CA ASN A 22 11.89 -2.99 5.63
C ASN A 22 12.92 -2.01 6.25
N GLN A 23 12.50 -0.82 6.69
CA GLN A 23 13.38 0.20 7.31
C GLN A 23 13.36 0.16 8.85
N ASN A 24 12.85 -0.93 9.42
CA ASN A 24 12.75 -1.12 10.86
C ASN A 24 14.08 -1.65 11.46
N PHE A 25 15.16 -0.89 11.28
CA PHE A 25 16.49 -1.18 11.86
C PHE A 25 17.19 0.12 12.29
N GLU A 26 18.32 0.01 13.00
CA GLU A 26 19.10 1.17 13.43
C GLU A 26 19.70 1.91 12.22
N GLY A 27 19.40 3.19 12.07
CA GLY A 27 19.79 3.96 10.89
C GLY A 27 18.87 3.77 9.68
N GLY A 28 17.79 2.99 9.81
CA GLY A 28 16.73 2.93 8.82
C GLY A 28 16.20 4.33 8.50
N ALA A 29 15.87 4.58 7.23
CA ALA A 29 15.49 5.91 6.79
C ALA A 29 14.41 5.85 5.72
N PHE A 30 13.76 6.99 5.52
CA PHE A 30 12.75 7.14 4.48
C PHE A 30 13.36 6.93 3.08
N ARG A 31 12.82 6.00 2.27
CA ARG A 31 13.29 5.67 0.92
C ARG A 31 12.38 6.26 -0.16
N PHE A 32 12.76 7.42 -0.72
CA PHE A 32 12.02 8.06 -1.83
C PHE A 32 12.05 7.22 -3.11
N ASP A 33 13.16 6.52 -3.34
CA ASP A 33 13.36 5.61 -4.46
C ASP A 33 12.36 4.45 -4.46
N TYR A 34 11.93 3.97 -3.28
CA TYR A 34 10.88 2.94 -3.19
C TYR A 34 9.53 3.45 -3.69
N VAL A 35 9.15 4.66 -3.28
CA VAL A 35 7.90 5.29 -3.71
C VAL A 35 7.98 5.62 -5.21
N ASP A 36 9.09 6.19 -5.68
CA ASP A 36 9.28 6.53 -7.10
C ASP A 36 9.25 5.29 -8.00
N LYS A 37 9.77 4.17 -7.49
CA LYS A 37 9.69 2.88 -8.17
C LYS A 37 8.24 2.41 -8.32
N VAL A 38 7.42 2.57 -7.29
CA VAL A 38 5.98 2.25 -7.36
C VAL A 38 5.27 3.11 -8.39
N ILE A 39 5.50 4.43 -8.36
CA ILE A 39 4.92 5.37 -9.33
C ILE A 39 5.29 4.95 -10.75
N THR A 40 6.59 4.82 -11.02
CA THR A 40 7.12 4.60 -12.37
C THR A 40 6.62 3.27 -12.97
N GLU A 41 6.55 2.19 -12.19
CA GLU A 41 6.08 0.90 -12.71
C GLU A 41 4.56 0.87 -12.96
N LEU A 42 3.77 1.54 -12.14
CA LEU A 42 2.32 1.62 -12.34
C LEU A 42 1.97 2.54 -13.52
N GLU A 43 2.66 3.67 -13.66
CA GLU A 43 2.50 4.57 -14.81
C GLU A 43 2.95 3.91 -16.12
N ALA A 44 4.03 3.12 -16.10
CA ALA A 44 4.47 2.34 -17.26
C ALA A 44 3.42 1.32 -17.73
N GLN A 45 2.56 0.85 -16.82
CA GLN A 45 1.41 -0.01 -17.13
C GLN A 45 0.18 0.79 -17.61
N GLY A 46 0.28 2.12 -17.69
CA GLY A 46 -0.79 3.03 -18.11
C GLY A 46 -1.80 3.35 -17.01
N HIS A 47 -1.46 3.12 -15.74
CA HIS A 47 -2.28 3.52 -14.61
C HIS A 47 -2.05 4.99 -14.23
N VAL A 48 -3.02 5.56 -13.53
CA VAL A 48 -2.88 6.87 -12.89
C VAL A 48 -2.39 6.64 -11.48
N VAL A 49 -1.42 7.44 -11.03
CA VAL A 49 -0.87 7.34 -9.67
C VAL A 49 -1.00 8.69 -8.97
N SER A 50 -1.31 8.65 -7.68
CA SER A 50 -1.22 9.78 -6.77
C SER A 50 -0.63 9.31 -5.46
N VAL A 51 0.22 10.13 -4.83
CA VAL A 51 0.87 9.79 -3.56
C VAL A 51 0.34 10.70 -2.47
N THR A 52 -0.10 10.14 -1.35
CA THR A 52 -0.35 10.93 -0.14
C THR A 52 0.89 10.92 0.75
N MET A 53 1.37 12.09 1.13
CA MET A 53 2.60 12.22 1.89
C MET A 53 2.55 13.39 2.87
N PRO A 54 2.87 13.21 4.16
CA PRO A 54 3.02 14.31 5.10
C PRO A 54 4.00 15.37 4.61
N SER A 55 3.60 16.65 4.72
CA SER A 55 4.40 17.80 4.28
C SER A 55 5.80 17.84 4.91
N ILE A 56 5.97 17.29 6.12
CA ILE A 56 7.26 17.23 6.82
C ILE A 56 8.36 16.47 6.05
N TYR A 57 7.99 15.54 5.15
CA TYR A 57 8.97 14.77 4.37
C TYR A 57 9.50 15.56 3.17
N PHE A 58 8.87 16.69 2.84
CA PHE A 58 9.32 17.60 1.77
C PHE A 58 10.28 18.68 2.29
N ASN A 59 10.42 18.83 3.60
CA ASN A 59 11.33 19.78 4.22
C ASN A 59 12.79 19.34 4.06
N GLU A 60 13.71 20.31 4.09
CA GLU A 60 15.16 20.04 4.07
C GLU A 60 15.61 19.15 5.25
N LYS A 61 15.00 19.36 6.43
CA LYS A 61 15.15 18.50 7.60
C LYS A 61 13.82 17.83 7.89
N SER A 62 13.78 16.51 7.78
CA SER A 62 12.60 15.70 8.02
C SER A 62 12.74 14.87 9.28
N LEU A 63 11.63 14.67 9.99
CA LEU A 63 11.57 13.82 11.19
C LEU A 63 11.61 12.35 10.77
N LEU A 64 12.53 11.58 11.34
CA LEU A 64 12.60 10.14 11.11
C LEU A 64 11.56 9.42 11.97
N SER A 65 10.57 8.83 11.31
CA SER A 65 9.54 8.00 11.96
C SER A 65 9.91 6.52 12.01
N VAL A 66 11.17 6.19 12.33
CA VAL A 66 11.58 4.78 12.47
C VAL A 66 11.05 4.24 13.80
N LYS A 67 10.18 3.22 13.74
CA LYS A 67 9.59 2.60 14.95
C LYS A 67 10.51 1.56 15.59
N ALA A 68 11.65 1.25 14.97
CA ALA A 68 12.42 0.07 15.31
C ALA A 68 13.58 0.34 16.28
N SER A 69 13.24 0.22 17.56
CA SER A 69 13.95 -0.62 18.54
C SER A 69 13.35 -0.32 19.91
N THR A 70 13.43 -1.26 20.85
CA THR A 70 13.08 -1.00 22.27
C THR A 70 13.86 0.20 22.81
N ALA A 71 15.09 0.43 22.31
CA ALA A 71 15.92 1.60 22.60
C ALA A 71 15.33 2.90 22.02
N ASN A 72 14.90 2.91 20.75
CA ASN A 72 14.25 4.06 20.13
C ASN A 72 12.90 4.40 20.79
N ARG A 73 12.15 3.40 21.26
CA ARG A 73 10.91 3.61 22.04
C ARG A 73 11.18 4.23 23.41
N ARG A 74 12.30 3.86 24.08
CA ARG A 74 12.75 4.49 25.33
C ARG A 74 13.23 5.93 25.09
N GLN A 75 14.04 6.15 24.05
CA GLN A 75 14.53 7.48 23.69
C GLN A 75 13.41 8.44 23.26
N ARG A 76 12.34 7.95 22.61
CA ARG A 76 11.12 8.74 22.37
C ARG A 76 10.38 9.09 23.66
N LYS A 77 10.33 8.20 24.65
CA LYS A 77 9.80 8.52 25.99
C LYS A 77 10.66 9.58 26.72
N GLU A 78 11.94 9.65 26.39
CA GLU A 78 12.88 10.69 26.83
C GLU A 78 12.84 11.97 25.97
N GLY A 79 11.94 12.05 24.98
CA GLY A 79 11.78 13.24 24.12
C GLY A 79 12.84 13.42 23.02
N LYS A 80 13.71 12.42 22.78
CA LYS A 80 14.70 12.50 21.69
C LYS A 80 14.05 12.26 20.33
N VAL A 81 14.31 13.19 19.41
CA VAL A 81 13.74 13.22 18.07
C VAL A 81 14.85 13.15 17.03
N PHE A 82 14.78 12.15 16.14
CA PHE A 82 15.76 11.96 15.09
C PHE A 82 15.34 12.70 13.82
N HIS A 83 16.30 13.39 13.21
CA HIS A 83 16.10 14.14 11.98
C HIS A 83 17.03 13.60 10.90
N ARG A 84 16.57 13.65 9.65
CA ARG A 84 17.39 13.40 8.46
C ARG A 84 17.43 14.66 7.62
N THR A 85 18.63 15.07 7.25
CA THR A 85 18.85 16.11 6.23
C THR A 85 18.70 15.49 4.86
N ARG A 86 17.96 16.18 3.99
CA ARG A 86 17.72 15.79 2.60
C ARG A 86 19.03 15.74 1.82
N THR A 87 19.22 14.67 1.05
CA THR A 87 20.35 14.52 0.12
C THR A 87 20.02 15.10 -1.27
N ASN A 88 21.03 15.29 -2.11
CA ASN A 88 20.80 15.72 -3.50
C ASN A 88 19.95 14.70 -4.30
N ALA A 89 20.09 13.41 -4.01
CA ALA A 89 19.27 12.36 -4.62
C ALA A 89 17.80 12.48 -4.20
N ASP A 90 17.53 12.69 -2.91
CA ASP A 90 16.16 12.93 -2.41
C ASP A 90 15.54 14.17 -3.07
N LYS A 91 16.31 15.24 -3.22
CA LYS A 91 15.86 16.46 -3.89
C LYS A 91 15.43 16.17 -5.33
N ALA A 92 16.20 15.38 -6.08
CA ALA A 92 15.85 15.04 -7.45
C ALA A 92 14.50 14.31 -7.56
N PHE A 93 14.19 13.39 -6.63
CA PHE A 93 12.88 12.73 -6.58
C PHE A 93 11.76 13.72 -6.27
N LEU A 94 11.95 14.59 -5.26
CA LEU A 94 10.94 15.55 -4.88
C LEU A 94 10.67 16.61 -5.95
N ASP A 95 11.72 17.12 -6.60
CA ASP A 95 11.61 18.07 -7.71
C ASP A 95 10.86 17.41 -8.89
N LYS A 96 11.13 16.12 -9.18
CA LYS A 96 10.37 15.34 -10.17
C LYS A 96 8.90 15.25 -9.78
N TRP A 97 8.59 14.86 -8.54
CA TRP A 97 7.20 14.69 -8.09
C TRP A 97 6.41 16.00 -8.05
N GLU A 98 7.07 17.11 -7.76
CA GLU A 98 6.48 18.45 -7.80
C GLU A 98 6.22 18.89 -9.25
N ALA A 99 7.15 18.61 -10.18
CA ALA A 99 6.96 18.91 -11.59
C ALA A 99 5.81 18.11 -12.24
N THR A 100 5.55 16.89 -11.76
CA THR A 100 4.47 16.03 -12.26
C THR A 100 3.18 16.12 -11.46
N ASP A 101 3.13 16.92 -10.39
CA ASP A 101 2.00 17.03 -9.45
C ASP A 101 1.48 15.67 -8.95
N VAL A 102 2.39 14.70 -8.75
CA VAL A 102 2.02 13.31 -8.38
C VAL A 102 1.80 13.15 -6.89
N ALA A 103 2.37 14.04 -6.05
CA ALA A 103 2.37 13.90 -4.61
C ALA A 103 1.57 15.01 -3.91
N PHE A 104 0.49 14.61 -3.23
CA PHE A 104 -0.27 15.48 -2.37
C PHE A 104 0.42 15.66 -1.01
N LYS A 105 0.82 16.91 -0.71
CA LYS A 105 1.48 17.30 0.53
C LYS A 105 0.45 17.44 1.66
N CYS A 106 0.18 16.35 2.39
CA CYS A 106 -0.73 16.31 3.54
C CYS A 106 -0.23 17.25 4.65
N ARG A 107 -0.93 18.36 4.89
CA ARG A 107 -0.58 19.28 5.97
C ARG A 107 -0.85 18.63 7.33
N ARG A 108 0.22 18.51 8.13
CA ARG A 108 0.13 18.15 9.55
C ARG A 108 0.37 19.39 10.40
N GLU A 109 -0.55 20.34 10.33
CA GLU A 109 -0.60 21.37 11.36
C GLU A 109 -1.05 20.69 12.66
N VAL A 110 -0.56 21.15 13.81
CA VAL A 110 -0.75 20.48 15.11
C VAL A 110 -2.25 20.24 15.36
N HIS A 111 -2.64 18.97 15.59
CA HIS A 111 -4.03 18.45 15.71
C HIS A 111 -4.78 18.13 14.40
N VAL A 112 -4.11 18.24 13.25
CA VAL A 112 -4.70 17.86 11.95
C VAL A 112 -4.48 16.37 11.67
N ALA A 113 -5.52 15.77 11.09
CA ALA A 113 -5.71 14.37 10.71
C ALA A 113 -4.42 13.54 10.47
N PRO A 114 -4.35 12.29 10.95
CA PRO A 114 -3.30 11.37 10.54
C PRO A 114 -3.32 11.20 9.01
N ASP A 115 -2.14 10.92 8.46
CA ASP A 115 -1.92 10.68 7.03
C ASP A 115 -2.88 9.62 6.47
N ASP A 116 -3.24 8.64 7.29
CA ASP A 116 -4.18 7.59 6.95
C ASP A 116 -5.56 8.09 6.49
N LEU A 117 -6.03 9.21 7.04
CA LEU A 117 -7.32 9.76 6.65
C LEU A 117 -7.30 10.37 5.24
N PHE A 118 -6.14 10.80 4.74
CA PHE A 118 -6.05 11.42 3.42
C PHE A 118 -6.24 10.38 2.31
N TRP A 119 -5.52 9.26 2.37
CA TRP A 119 -5.69 8.21 1.38
C TRP A 119 -7.02 7.45 1.57
N LEU A 120 -7.53 7.32 2.79
CA LEU A 120 -8.87 6.80 3.04
C LEU A 120 -9.93 7.68 2.36
N TYR A 121 -9.91 8.99 2.62
CA TYR A 121 -10.83 9.94 2.00
C TYR A 121 -10.72 9.95 0.47
N ALA A 122 -9.49 10.04 -0.07
CA ALA A 122 -9.26 10.05 -1.50
C ALA A 122 -9.80 8.79 -2.17
N SER A 123 -9.65 7.61 -1.54
CA SER A 123 -10.15 6.35 -2.09
C SER A 123 -11.67 6.34 -2.23
N LEU A 124 -12.39 6.84 -1.21
CA LEU A 124 -13.84 6.93 -1.21
C LEU A 124 -14.35 8.01 -2.15
N PHE A 125 -13.70 9.18 -2.16
CA PHE A 125 -14.06 10.31 -3.01
C PHE A 125 -13.95 9.95 -4.49
N LEU A 126 -12.83 9.33 -4.91
CA LEU A 126 -12.59 8.98 -6.30
C LEU A 126 -13.46 7.80 -6.78
N ALA A 127 -13.86 6.90 -5.88
CA ALA A 127 -14.77 5.80 -6.21
C ALA A 127 -16.24 6.25 -6.33
N CYS A 128 -16.62 7.36 -5.69
CA CYS A 128 -17.98 7.88 -5.73
C CYS A 128 -18.31 8.61 -7.05
N PRO A 129 -19.60 8.73 -7.41
CA PRO A 129 -20.03 9.65 -8.46
C PRO A 129 -19.71 11.12 -8.08
N PRO A 130 -19.34 11.98 -9.04
CA PRO A 130 -19.29 11.74 -10.49
C PRO A 130 -17.98 11.12 -11.01
N GLN A 131 -16.96 10.92 -10.17
CA GLN A 131 -15.64 10.47 -10.61
C GLN A 131 -15.66 9.01 -11.09
N GLN A 132 -16.23 8.10 -10.30
CA GLN A 132 -16.35 6.66 -10.61
C GLN A 132 -15.04 6.01 -11.10
N HIS A 133 -13.90 6.41 -10.54
CA HIS A 133 -12.63 5.78 -10.86
C HIS A 133 -12.57 4.36 -10.30
N ASN A 134 -11.84 3.47 -10.97
CA ASN A 134 -11.47 2.19 -10.38
C ASN A 134 -10.23 2.40 -9.50
N VAL A 135 -10.46 2.56 -8.20
CA VAL A 135 -9.42 3.01 -7.25
C VAL A 135 -8.78 1.81 -6.55
N ARG A 136 -7.47 1.90 -6.34
CA ARG A 136 -6.71 1.03 -5.43
C ARG A 136 -5.82 1.87 -4.53
N VAL A 137 -5.57 1.41 -3.32
CA VAL A 137 -4.64 2.05 -2.37
C VAL A 137 -3.49 1.09 -2.13
N VAL A 138 -2.27 1.53 -2.42
CA VAL A 138 -1.05 0.75 -2.19
C VAL A 138 -0.57 1.00 -0.77
N THR A 139 -0.79 0.03 0.12
CA THR A 139 -0.33 0.08 1.52
C THR A 139 -0.25 -1.33 2.11
N ASN A 140 0.74 -1.56 2.96
CA ASN A 140 0.81 -2.75 3.83
C ASN A 140 0.26 -2.48 5.24
N ASP A 141 -0.30 -1.28 5.50
CA ASP A 141 -1.00 -1.02 6.75
C ASP A 141 -2.40 -1.62 6.72
N ILE A 142 -2.73 -2.42 7.74
CA ILE A 142 -4.04 -3.06 7.91
C ILE A 142 -5.03 -2.20 8.73
N MET A 143 -4.68 -0.94 9.02
CA MET A 143 -5.50 0.08 9.67
C MET A 143 -6.08 -0.30 11.03
N ARG A 144 -5.48 -1.24 11.78
CA ARG A 144 -6.07 -1.80 13.01
C ARG A 144 -6.59 -0.73 13.97
N ASP A 145 -5.79 0.30 14.20
CA ASP A 145 -6.06 1.36 15.17
C ASP A 145 -7.21 2.27 14.69
N HIS A 146 -7.28 2.54 13.38
CA HIS A 146 -8.32 3.38 12.78
C HIS A 146 -9.66 2.66 12.68
N ILE A 147 -9.66 1.35 12.42
CA ILE A 147 -10.90 0.58 12.33
C ILE A 147 -11.66 0.66 13.65
N VAL A 148 -10.97 0.56 14.79
CA VAL A 148 -11.58 0.71 16.12
C VAL A 148 -12.24 2.08 16.28
N VAL A 149 -11.59 3.16 15.82
CA VAL A 149 -12.19 4.50 15.87
C VAL A 149 -13.43 4.59 14.97
N LEU A 150 -13.38 4.05 13.75
CA LEU A 150 -14.52 4.07 12.82
C LEU A 150 -15.72 3.27 13.35
N THR A 151 -15.48 2.09 13.95
CA THR A 151 -16.55 1.25 14.50
C THR A 151 -17.11 1.83 15.79
N ASP A 152 -16.25 2.21 16.74
CA ASP A 152 -16.67 2.46 18.11
C ASP A 152 -17.18 3.90 18.28
N ARG A 153 -16.53 4.87 17.59
CA ARG A 153 -16.88 6.29 17.71
C ARG A 153 -17.85 6.76 16.65
N TYR A 154 -17.72 6.26 15.42
CA TYR A 154 -18.51 6.70 14.27
C TYR A 154 -19.56 5.68 13.84
N HIS A 155 -19.65 4.54 14.51
CA HIS A 155 -20.67 3.50 14.29
C HIS A 155 -20.73 3.01 12.84
N ILE A 156 -19.60 3.03 12.14
CA ILE A 156 -19.50 2.46 10.80
C ILE A 156 -19.45 0.93 10.95
N SER A 157 -20.29 0.25 10.18
CA SER A 157 -20.35 -1.22 10.18
C SER A 157 -18.98 -1.83 9.87
N ARG A 158 -18.57 -2.79 10.71
CA ARG A 158 -17.32 -3.52 10.50
C ARG A 158 -17.28 -4.27 9.16
N ASP A 159 -18.40 -4.87 8.77
CA ASP A 159 -18.57 -5.55 7.48
C ASP A 159 -18.35 -4.58 6.31
N LEU A 160 -18.82 -3.33 6.41
CA LEU A 160 -18.59 -2.32 5.37
C LEU A 160 -17.09 -1.99 5.24
N ILE A 161 -16.41 -1.81 6.37
CA ILE A 161 -14.97 -1.50 6.42
C ILE A 161 -14.15 -2.65 5.82
N ASP A 162 -14.42 -3.89 6.23
CA ASP A 162 -13.68 -5.06 5.74
C ASP A 162 -13.93 -5.24 4.22
N ARG A 163 -15.16 -5.06 3.72
CA ARG A 163 -15.46 -5.11 2.28
C ARG A 163 -14.75 -4.01 1.49
N TRP A 164 -14.73 -2.78 1.99
CA TRP A 164 -14.00 -1.71 1.34
C TRP A 164 -12.51 -2.04 1.30
N ARG A 165 -11.94 -2.50 2.42
CA ARG A 165 -10.53 -2.87 2.54
C ARG A 165 -10.15 -3.93 1.52
N ASP A 166 -10.90 -5.03 1.48
CA ASP A 166 -10.60 -6.20 0.64
C ASP A 166 -10.73 -5.90 -0.87
N ASN A 167 -11.51 -4.88 -1.25
CA ASN A 167 -11.65 -4.46 -2.65
C ASN A 167 -10.71 -3.32 -3.06
N THR A 168 -10.20 -2.54 -2.09
CA THR A 168 -9.51 -1.28 -2.38
C THR A 168 -8.03 -1.33 -2.02
N LEU A 169 -7.66 -1.91 -0.88
CA LEU A 169 -6.26 -1.97 -0.46
C LEU A 169 -5.53 -3.08 -1.22
N VAL A 170 -4.33 -2.79 -1.71
CA VAL A 170 -3.41 -3.77 -2.29
C VAL A 170 -2.08 -3.69 -1.55
N GLY A 171 -1.48 -4.85 -1.33
CA GLY A 171 -0.15 -4.92 -0.72
C GLY A 171 0.93 -4.55 -1.72
N VAL A 172 2.14 -4.30 -1.22
CA VAL A 172 3.32 -4.06 -2.05
C VAL A 172 4.54 -4.75 -1.47
N ARG A 173 5.33 -5.35 -2.36
CA ARG A 173 6.62 -5.95 -2.04
C ARG A 173 7.70 -5.26 -2.87
N ILE A 174 8.77 -4.83 -2.20
CA ILE A 174 9.95 -4.27 -2.87
C ILE A 174 11.17 -5.09 -2.45
N LEU A 175 11.81 -5.71 -3.43
CA LEU A 175 13.09 -6.38 -3.28
C LEU A 175 14.20 -5.43 -3.73
N ASP A 176 15.05 -5.06 -2.80
CA ASP A 176 16.26 -4.27 -3.06
C ASP A 176 17.47 -5.20 -3.07
N ARG A 177 18.05 -5.42 -4.25
CA ARG A 177 19.20 -6.31 -4.43
C ARG A 177 20.52 -5.71 -3.93
N ASN A 178 20.55 -4.41 -3.63
CA ASN A 178 21.73 -3.72 -3.13
C ASN A 178 21.81 -3.73 -1.60
N LEU A 179 20.72 -4.06 -0.91
CA LEU A 179 20.70 -4.24 0.53
C LEU A 179 21.54 -5.48 0.88
N LYS A 180 22.76 -5.26 1.38
CA LYS A 180 23.59 -6.32 1.97
C LYS A 180 22.83 -6.87 3.19
N LEU A 181 22.67 -8.19 3.23
CA LEU A 181 22.13 -8.88 4.41
C LEU A 181 23.20 -8.79 5.52
N ASP A 182 23.18 -7.72 6.31
CA ASP A 182 24.05 -7.65 7.49
C ASP A 182 23.58 -8.69 8.52
N GLY A 183 24.36 -9.75 8.69
CA GLY A 183 24.29 -10.59 9.90
C GLY A 183 23.96 -12.08 9.73
N VAL A 184 23.84 -12.63 8.53
CA VAL A 184 23.92 -14.10 8.38
C VAL A 184 25.37 -14.44 8.06
N VAL A 185 26.07 -15.02 9.04
CA VAL A 185 27.38 -15.63 8.87
C VAL A 185 27.30 -16.54 7.65
N ALA A 186 27.83 -16.07 6.53
CA ALA A 186 28.01 -16.86 5.33
C ALA A 186 29.00 -17.97 5.69
N ARG A 187 28.47 -19.16 5.97
CA ARG A 187 29.28 -20.37 5.86
C ARG A 187 29.69 -20.48 4.41
N SER A 188 31.00 -20.44 4.21
CA SER A 188 31.74 -20.53 2.96
C SER A 188 31.01 -21.28 1.85
N SER A 189 30.76 -20.59 0.74
CA SER A 189 30.94 -21.21 -0.56
C SER A 189 31.48 -20.14 -1.50
N SER A 190 32.71 -20.38 -1.94
CA SER A 190 33.37 -19.66 -3.01
C SER A 190 32.53 -19.81 -4.28
N TYR A 191 31.79 -18.79 -4.65
CA TYR A 191 31.31 -18.64 -6.03
C TYR A 191 32.02 -17.46 -6.67
N GLN A 192 32.85 -17.82 -7.64
CA GLN A 192 33.63 -16.91 -8.48
C GLN A 192 32.70 -15.88 -9.13
N SER A 193 33.16 -14.63 -9.11
CA SER A 193 32.63 -13.55 -9.94
C SER A 193 32.58 -14.00 -11.39
N SER A 194 31.39 -14.14 -11.93
CA SER A 194 31.14 -14.02 -13.35
C SER A 194 30.45 -12.68 -13.57
N THR A 195 31.17 -11.79 -14.24
CA THR A 195 30.67 -10.55 -14.84
C THR A 195 29.48 -10.87 -15.74
N ALA A 196 28.27 -10.63 -15.24
CA ALA A 196 27.06 -10.63 -16.05
C ALA A 196 26.47 -9.22 -16.02
N SER A 197 26.56 -8.57 -17.19
CA SER A 197 25.81 -7.36 -17.51
C SER A 197 24.31 -7.66 -17.47
N SER A 198 23.65 -7.42 -16.34
CA SER A 198 22.20 -7.42 -16.27
C SER A 198 21.72 -5.98 -16.12
N THR A 199 21.12 -5.45 -17.18
CA THR A 199 20.36 -4.19 -17.27
C THR A 199 19.07 -4.19 -16.42
N SER A 200 18.97 -5.04 -15.39
CA SER A 200 17.83 -5.06 -14.48
C SER A 200 17.98 -3.98 -13.41
N SER A 201 16.97 -3.12 -13.28
CA SER A 201 16.82 -2.20 -12.15
C SER A 201 17.11 -2.92 -10.82
N PRO A 202 17.93 -2.34 -9.92
CA PRO A 202 18.30 -2.98 -8.66
C PRO A 202 17.12 -3.16 -7.69
N LEU A 203 16.09 -2.33 -7.86
CA LEU A 203 14.80 -2.48 -7.19
C LEU A 203 13.84 -3.24 -8.09
N GLN A 204 13.20 -4.27 -7.53
CA GLN A 204 12.09 -5.00 -8.12
C GLN A 204 10.86 -4.80 -7.23
N MET A 205 9.75 -4.37 -7.82
CA MET A 205 8.49 -4.15 -7.11
C MET A 205 7.43 -5.13 -7.62
N GLU A 206 6.51 -5.48 -6.73
CA GLU A 206 5.34 -6.29 -7.02
C GLU A 206 4.16 -5.79 -6.19
N ILE A 207 3.02 -5.59 -6.86
CA ILE A 207 1.74 -5.35 -6.22
C ILE A 207 1.12 -6.70 -5.84
N LEU A 208 0.73 -6.83 -4.59
CA LEU A 208 0.00 -7.98 -4.07
C LEU A 208 -1.49 -7.67 -4.20
N ASP A 209 -2.05 -8.01 -5.36
CA ASP A 209 -3.46 -7.78 -5.65
C ASP A 209 -4.37 -8.58 -4.70
N THR A 210 -5.56 -8.03 -4.49
CA THR A 210 -6.64 -8.73 -3.78
C THR A 210 -7.31 -9.75 -4.70
N LEU A 211 -8.14 -10.61 -4.11
CA LEU A 211 -8.87 -11.61 -4.88
C LEU A 211 -9.70 -10.92 -5.98
N PRO A 212 -9.74 -11.48 -7.21
CA PRO A 212 -10.51 -10.92 -8.32
C PRO A 212 -12.03 -11.08 -8.13
N TYR A 213 -12.47 -11.56 -6.96
CA TYR A 213 -13.86 -11.75 -6.57
C TYR A 213 -14.04 -11.39 -5.10
N SER A 214 -15.24 -10.93 -4.74
CA SER A 214 -15.59 -10.63 -3.35
C SER A 214 -16.00 -11.89 -2.59
N LEU A 215 -15.50 -12.03 -1.36
CA LEU A 215 -15.84 -13.10 -0.42
C LEU A 215 -17.19 -12.83 0.27
N VAL A 216 -18.26 -12.77 -0.50
CA VAL A 216 -19.64 -12.55 -0.02
C VAL A 216 -20.57 -13.59 -0.62
N VAL A 217 -21.80 -13.68 -0.10
CA VAL A 217 -22.85 -14.47 -0.73
C VAL A 217 -23.18 -13.90 -2.11
N GLN A 218 -23.13 -14.73 -3.14
CA GLN A 218 -23.43 -14.38 -4.52
C GLN A 218 -24.62 -15.22 -5.02
N GLY A 219 -25.47 -14.67 -5.89
CA GLY A 219 -26.61 -15.42 -6.44
C GLY A 219 -27.83 -14.59 -6.87
N LYS A 220 -27.71 -13.25 -6.95
CA LYS A 220 -28.83 -12.41 -7.34
C LYS A 220 -29.15 -12.63 -8.83
N GLY A 221 -30.34 -13.14 -9.11
CA GLY A 221 -30.84 -13.33 -10.49
C GLY A 221 -30.39 -14.62 -11.17
N THR A 222 -29.74 -15.54 -10.45
CA THR A 222 -29.26 -16.83 -10.97
C THR A 222 -29.96 -18.00 -10.25
N PRO A 223 -30.07 -19.19 -10.89
CA PRO A 223 -30.52 -20.41 -10.22
C PRO A 223 -29.45 -21.02 -9.29
N SER A 224 -28.27 -20.39 -9.24
CA SER A 224 -27.12 -20.79 -8.43
C SER A 224 -26.81 -19.73 -7.38
N TYR A 225 -26.56 -20.18 -6.16
CA TYR A 225 -26.06 -19.38 -5.04
C TYR A 225 -24.68 -19.90 -4.63
N HIS A 226 -23.77 -18.99 -4.31
CA HIS A 226 -22.43 -19.30 -3.82
C HIS A 226 -22.24 -18.62 -2.46
N VAL A 227 -22.00 -19.43 -1.44
CA VAL A 227 -21.82 -18.97 -0.06
C VAL A 227 -20.39 -19.32 0.36
N PRO A 228 -19.53 -18.33 0.68
CA PRO A 228 -18.19 -18.61 1.18
C PRO A 228 -18.30 -19.18 2.60
N VAL A 229 -17.58 -20.25 2.87
CA VAL A 229 -17.52 -20.90 4.17
C VAL A 229 -16.26 -20.43 4.90
N VAL A 230 -16.43 -19.95 6.13
CA VAL A 230 -15.30 -19.55 6.98
C VAL A 230 -14.48 -20.80 7.31
N SER A 231 -13.31 -20.94 6.68
CA SER A 231 -12.37 -22.04 6.93
C SER A 231 -11.17 -21.53 7.71
N THR A 232 -10.61 -22.39 8.57
CA THR A 232 -9.32 -22.16 9.24
C THR A 232 -8.12 -22.47 8.35
N SER A 233 -8.35 -23.02 7.15
CA SER A 233 -7.32 -23.30 6.15
C SER A 233 -7.00 -22.06 5.30
N SER A 234 -5.85 -22.07 4.63
CA SER A 234 -5.47 -21.01 3.68
C SER A 234 -6.31 -20.99 2.41
N ALA A 235 -7.16 -22.01 2.18
CA ALA A 235 -8.06 -22.09 1.04
C ALA A 235 -9.49 -21.71 1.47
N VAL A 236 -10.16 -20.86 0.68
CA VAL A 236 -11.56 -20.52 0.88
C VAL A 236 -12.43 -21.64 0.31
N GLU A 237 -13.25 -22.25 1.15
CA GLU A 237 -14.27 -23.21 0.72
C GLU A 237 -15.58 -22.49 0.34
N TRP A 238 -16.30 -23.02 -0.64
CA TRP A 238 -17.55 -22.44 -1.12
C TRP A 238 -18.65 -23.49 -1.13
N LEU A 239 -19.80 -23.15 -0.56
CA LEU A 239 -21.04 -23.89 -0.75
C LEU A 239 -21.74 -23.39 -2.01
N CYS A 240 -21.82 -24.23 -3.03
CA CYS A 240 -22.56 -23.95 -4.25
C CYS A 240 -23.93 -24.64 -4.20
N LEU A 241 -25.01 -23.87 -4.26
CA LEU A 241 -26.38 -24.35 -4.31
C LEU A 241 -26.96 -24.03 -5.69
N THR A 242 -27.11 -25.03 -6.54
CA THR A 242 -27.70 -24.84 -7.89
C THR A 242 -29.01 -25.61 -8.00
N ARG A 243 -30.07 -24.92 -8.44
CA ARG A 243 -31.36 -25.58 -8.73
C ARG A 243 -31.18 -26.51 -9.92
N ALA A 244 -31.48 -27.80 -9.73
CA ALA A 244 -31.51 -28.77 -10.82
C ALA A 244 -32.50 -28.32 -11.91
N ALA A 245 -32.10 -28.44 -13.18
CA ALA A 245 -33.00 -28.23 -14.30
C ALA A 245 -34.17 -29.21 -14.18
N LYS A 246 -35.41 -28.73 -14.41
CA LYS A 246 -36.56 -29.63 -14.52
C LYS A 246 -36.28 -30.59 -15.67
N HIS A 247 -36.10 -31.87 -15.38
CA HIS A 247 -36.27 -32.90 -16.40
C HIS A 247 -37.71 -32.79 -16.89
N HIS A 248 -37.90 -32.28 -18.12
CA HIS A 248 -39.14 -32.50 -18.84
C HIS A 248 -39.16 -33.99 -19.20
N GLY A 249 -39.71 -34.79 -18.27
CA GLY A 249 -40.09 -36.16 -18.57
C GLY A 249 -41.13 -36.13 -19.68
N THR A 250 -40.73 -36.69 -20.82
CA THR A 250 -41.61 -37.09 -21.93
C THR A 250 -42.59 -38.16 -21.47
#